data_AF-A0AA89BVF7-F1
#
_entry.id   AF-A0AA89BVF7-F1
#
_cell.length_a   1.000
_cell.length_b   1.000
_cell.length_c   1.000
_cell.angle_alpha   90.00
_cell.angle_beta   90.00
_cell.angle_gamma   90.00
#
_symmetry.space_group_name_H-M   'P 1'
#
loop_
_entity.id
_entity.type
_entity.pdbx_description
1 polymer ?
#
loop_
_entity_poly.entity_id
_entity_poly.type
_entity_poly.pdbx_seq_one_letter_code
_entity_poly.pdbx_strand_id
1 'polypeptide(L)'
;MRQQIFMIFVHCDWSLKRKPPFDFQAPPNVVTSEQRHEAEKIILEFRKTKLPYNVCRFILENSKCDYVLFQAATTIKEAIIREWSLLAGEDIESLRSFLLQYITQHISLQSYVREQVLQTVAVILKRGTIDTKGASQDSLFHDVSQLVSSGNVTMQLVACSMLTALLNEYSSSSRMSSVGFTWEFHSKCKRTFEEKDLKRVFLFALQVMYEIEKQPSPLPRETTAVLNRLLSITEHVLCWEFTPKISILYLLTYC
;
A
#
# COMPACT_ATOMS: atom_id res chain seq x y z
N MET A 1 13.87 -24.29 -9.68
CA MET A 1 13.45 -22.96 -9.20
C MET A 1 11.97 -22.84 -8.87
N ARG A 2 11.00 -23.07 -9.78
CA ARG A 2 9.54 -23.00 -9.45
C ARG A 2 9.09 -23.97 -8.35
N GLN A 3 9.69 -25.17 -8.27
CA GLN A 3 9.38 -26.16 -7.21
C GLN A 3 10.12 -25.92 -5.88
N GLN A 4 11.24 -25.18 -5.87
CA GLN A 4 12.00 -24.90 -4.65
C GLN A 4 11.33 -23.83 -3.79
N ILE A 5 10.75 -22.79 -4.41
CA ILE A 5 10.00 -21.74 -3.68
C ILE A 5 8.70 -22.32 -3.10
N PHE A 6 8.05 -23.24 -3.82
CA PHE A 6 6.87 -23.96 -3.32
C PHE A 6 7.22 -24.86 -2.11
N MET A 7 8.39 -25.52 -2.12
CA MET A 7 8.85 -26.32 -0.98
C MET A 7 9.24 -25.49 0.25
N ILE A 8 9.74 -24.26 0.10
CA ILE A 8 10.11 -23.42 1.27
C ILE A 8 8.87 -23.00 2.07
N PHE A 9 7.72 -22.79 1.41
CA PHE A 9 6.49 -22.34 2.08
C PHE A 9 5.44 -23.43 2.32
N VAL A 10 5.37 -24.48 1.48
CA VAL A 10 4.32 -25.54 1.60
C VAL A 10 4.77 -26.75 2.42
N HIS A 11 6.08 -27.03 2.55
CA HIS A 11 6.56 -28.11 3.43
C HIS A 11 6.70 -27.73 4.91
N CYS A 12 6.37 -26.48 5.27
CA CYS A 12 6.08 -26.16 6.66
C CYS A 12 4.63 -26.58 6.95
N ASP A 13 4.43 -27.86 7.21
CA ASP A 13 3.23 -28.34 7.91
C ASP A 13 3.28 -27.80 9.36
N TRP A 14 2.83 -26.56 9.54
CA TRP A 14 2.82 -25.85 10.82
C TRP A 14 1.87 -26.47 11.87
N SER A 15 1.24 -27.63 11.58
CA SER A 15 0.40 -28.38 12.52
C SER A 15 1.04 -29.66 13.09
N LEU A 16 2.23 -30.06 12.63
CA LEU A 16 2.88 -31.30 13.07
C LEU A 16 4.30 -31.06 13.59
N LYS A 17 4.43 -30.84 14.92
CA LYS A 17 5.58 -31.11 15.83
C LYS A 17 7.02 -31.16 15.26
N ARG A 18 7.37 -30.40 14.23
CA ARG A 18 8.76 -30.14 13.80
C ARG A 18 8.92 -28.64 13.68
N LYS A 19 9.80 -28.07 14.50
CA LYS A 19 10.16 -26.65 14.40
C LYS A 19 10.58 -26.35 12.96
N PRO A 20 10.09 -25.27 12.34
CA PRO A 20 10.64 -24.81 11.07
C PRO A 20 12.15 -24.55 11.27
N PRO A 21 13.00 -24.82 10.26
CA PRO A 21 14.44 -24.61 10.39
C PRO A 21 14.83 -23.13 10.60
N PHE A 22 13.91 -22.20 10.36
CA PHE A 22 14.13 -20.76 10.53
C PHE A 22 12.92 -20.11 11.20
N ASP A 23 13.15 -19.47 12.35
CA ASP A 23 12.23 -18.53 12.96
C ASP A 23 12.65 -17.11 12.54
N PHE A 24 11.94 -16.54 11.56
CA PHE A 24 12.25 -15.24 10.97
C PHE A 24 12.13 -14.07 11.96
N GLN A 25 11.55 -14.29 13.15
CA GLN A 25 11.41 -13.29 14.21
C GLN A 25 12.07 -13.72 15.53
N ALA A 26 12.92 -14.74 15.51
CA ALA A 26 13.60 -15.19 16.71
C ALA A 26 14.51 -14.09 17.29
N PRO A 27 14.58 -13.97 18.63
CA PRO A 27 15.43 -13.00 19.30
C PRO A 27 16.88 -13.02 18.80
N PRO A 28 17.56 -11.86 18.65
CA PRO A 28 18.91 -11.79 18.07
C PRO A 28 19.96 -12.63 18.82
N ASN A 29 19.69 -12.95 20.09
CA ASN A 29 20.53 -13.75 20.98
C ASN A 29 20.34 -15.27 20.82
N VAL A 30 19.35 -15.73 20.04
CA VAL A 30 19.08 -17.16 19.84
C VAL A 30 19.29 -17.65 18.39
N VAL A 31 19.69 -16.75 17.49
CA VAL A 31 19.95 -17.07 16.07
C VAL A 31 21.38 -16.68 15.72
N THR A 32 22.11 -17.57 15.04
CA THR A 32 23.48 -17.25 14.61
C THR A 32 23.49 -16.18 13.53
N SER A 33 24.63 -15.49 13.35
CA SER A 33 24.77 -14.53 12.25
C SER A 33 24.62 -15.20 10.87
N GLU A 34 25.05 -16.45 10.74
CA GLU A 34 24.96 -17.24 9.52
C GLU A 34 23.50 -17.57 9.17
N GLN A 35 22.73 -18.07 10.14
CA GLN A 35 21.30 -18.35 9.94
C GLN A 35 20.50 -17.10 9.55
N ARG A 36 20.83 -15.94 10.12
CA ARG A 36 20.20 -14.66 9.73
C ARG A 36 20.55 -14.28 8.30
N HIS A 37 21.81 -14.46 7.90
CA HIS A 37 22.26 -14.15 6.55
C HIS A 37 21.61 -15.08 5.50
N GLU A 38 21.48 -16.37 5.81
CA GLU A 38 20.78 -17.33 4.94
C GLU A 38 19.29 -16.99 4.79
N ALA A 39 18.61 -16.67 5.89
CA ALA A 39 17.21 -16.26 5.87
C ALA A 39 17.00 -14.97 5.04
N GLU A 40 17.89 -13.98 5.21
CA GLU A 40 17.87 -12.74 4.41
C GLU A 40 18.08 -13.03 2.93
N LYS A 41 19.04 -13.90 2.59
CA LYS A 41 19.31 -14.29 1.20
C LYS A 41 18.06 -14.89 0.54
N ILE A 42 17.35 -15.77 1.24
CA ILE A 42 16.10 -16.38 0.73
C ILE A 42 15.05 -15.31 0.43
N ILE A 43 14.88 -14.33 1.33
CA ILE A 43 13.92 -13.22 1.14
C ILE A 43 14.32 -12.34 -0.06
N LEU A 44 15.60 -12.03 -0.18
CA LEU A 44 16.12 -11.22 -1.30
C LEU A 44 16.00 -11.95 -2.64
N GLU A 45 16.23 -13.26 -2.68
CA GLU A 45 16.01 -14.09 -3.86
C GLU A 45 14.53 -14.17 -4.22
N PHE A 46 13.65 -14.33 -3.22
CA PHE A 46 12.20 -14.32 -3.41
C PHE A 46 11.72 -13.01 -4.06
N ARG A 47 12.18 -11.85 -3.57
CA ARG A 47 11.87 -10.52 -4.14
C ARG A 47 12.32 -10.34 -5.59
N LYS A 48 13.37 -11.06 -6.01
CA LYS A 48 13.90 -11.06 -7.38
C LYS A 48 13.18 -12.02 -8.32
N THR A 49 12.25 -12.84 -7.82
CA THR A 49 11.48 -13.80 -8.62
C THR A 49 10.69 -13.06 -9.71
N LYS A 50 10.75 -13.57 -10.95
CA LYS A 50 9.97 -13.04 -12.09
C LYS A 50 8.50 -13.47 -11.98
N LEU A 51 7.59 -12.53 -12.24
CA LEU A 51 6.14 -12.75 -12.20
C LEU A 51 5.66 -13.46 -10.91
N PRO A 52 5.98 -12.93 -9.70
CA PRO A 52 5.70 -13.61 -8.44
C PRO A 52 4.21 -13.54 -8.04
N TYR A 53 3.35 -12.86 -8.80
CA TYR A 53 1.99 -12.47 -8.40
C TYR A 53 1.14 -13.66 -7.93
N ASN A 54 1.10 -14.76 -8.67
CA ASN A 54 0.30 -15.93 -8.29
C ASN A 54 0.82 -16.60 -7.01
N VAL A 55 2.14 -16.66 -6.83
CA VAL A 55 2.75 -17.20 -5.62
C VAL A 55 2.46 -16.30 -4.42
N CYS A 56 2.56 -14.98 -4.59
CA CYS A 56 2.25 -14.04 -3.51
C CYS A 56 0.75 -14.05 -3.14
N ARG A 57 -0.16 -14.17 -4.12
CA ARG A 57 -1.61 -14.36 -3.84
C ARG A 57 -1.84 -15.60 -2.98
N PHE A 58 -1.26 -16.72 -3.39
CA PHE A 58 -1.33 -17.97 -2.62
C PHE A 58 -0.79 -17.81 -1.20
N ILE A 59 0.36 -17.15 -1.03
CA ILE A 59 0.94 -16.89 0.30
C ILE A 59 0.00 -16.02 1.15
N LEU A 60 -0.57 -14.97 0.58
CA LEU A 60 -1.49 -14.08 1.29
C LEU A 60 -2.74 -14.82 1.79
N GLU A 61 -3.28 -15.73 0.99
CA GLU A 61 -4.49 -16.48 1.35
C GLU A 61 -4.24 -17.63 2.34
N ASN A 62 -3.04 -18.21 2.35
CA ASN A 62 -2.78 -19.47 3.06
C ASN A 62 -1.82 -19.34 4.26
N SER A 63 -0.99 -18.30 4.31
CA SER A 63 -0.03 -18.12 5.41
C SER A 63 -0.69 -17.48 6.62
N LYS A 64 -0.36 -17.99 7.81
CA LYS A 64 -0.73 -17.37 9.10
C LYS A 64 0.41 -16.55 9.72
N CYS A 65 1.57 -16.50 9.06
CA CYS A 65 2.73 -15.77 9.55
C CYS A 65 2.74 -14.35 8.99
N ASP A 66 2.48 -13.35 9.83
CA ASP A 66 2.38 -11.94 9.43
C ASP A 66 3.65 -11.43 8.72
N TYR A 67 4.83 -11.88 9.14
CA TYR A 67 6.09 -11.50 8.49
C TYR A 67 6.17 -12.01 7.05
N VAL A 68 5.71 -13.23 6.80
CA VAL A 68 5.64 -13.82 5.46
C VAL A 68 4.63 -13.07 4.59
N LEU A 69 3.48 -12.71 5.15
CA LEU A 69 2.47 -11.89 4.47
C LEU A 69 3.05 -10.52 4.06
N PHE A 70 3.82 -9.89 4.96
CA PHE A 70 4.53 -8.64 4.68
C PHE A 70 5.56 -8.80 3.54
N GLN A 71 6.36 -9.88 3.56
CA GLN A 71 7.32 -10.15 2.49
C GLN A 71 6.64 -10.44 1.14
N ALA A 72 5.50 -11.13 1.14
CA ALA A 72 4.69 -11.34 -0.06
C ALA A 72 4.18 -10.01 -0.64
N ALA A 73 3.59 -9.15 0.18
CA ALA A 73 3.15 -7.82 -0.23
C ALA A 73 4.31 -6.95 -0.77
N THR A 74 5.45 -6.96 -0.07
CA THR A 74 6.68 -6.26 -0.50
C THR A 74 7.18 -6.77 -1.85
N THR A 75 7.15 -8.09 -2.06
CA THR A 75 7.55 -8.72 -3.32
C THR A 75 6.62 -8.32 -4.46
N ILE A 76 5.31 -8.23 -4.22
CA ILE A 76 4.35 -7.70 -5.20
C ILE A 76 4.70 -6.25 -5.54
N LYS A 77 4.92 -5.39 -4.53
CA LYS A 77 5.27 -3.97 -4.71
C LYS A 77 6.51 -3.78 -5.58
N GLU A 78 7.53 -4.60 -5.40
CA GLU A 78 8.77 -4.49 -6.17
C GLU A 78 8.66 -5.08 -7.56
N ALA A 79 8.01 -6.24 -7.67
CA ALA A 79 7.77 -6.87 -8.96
C ALA A 79 6.90 -5.99 -9.84
N ILE A 80 5.83 -5.39 -9.30
CA ILE A 80 4.97 -4.47 -10.05
C ILE A 80 5.76 -3.26 -10.54
N ILE A 81 6.71 -2.73 -9.75
CA ILE A 81 7.61 -1.65 -10.17
C ILE A 81 8.55 -2.09 -11.31
N ARG A 82 9.05 -3.32 -11.26
CA ARG A 82 9.99 -3.83 -12.26
C ARG A 82 9.33 -4.27 -13.57
N GLU A 83 8.14 -4.86 -13.50
CA GLU A 83 7.55 -5.67 -14.59
C GLU A 83 6.32 -5.03 -15.25
N TRP A 84 5.97 -3.80 -14.88
CA TRP A 84 4.74 -3.12 -15.35
C TRP A 84 4.53 -3.05 -16.85
N SER A 85 5.59 -2.81 -17.64
CA SER A 85 5.48 -2.78 -19.10
C SER A 85 5.10 -4.14 -19.69
N LEU A 86 5.36 -5.23 -18.96
CA LEU A 86 5.07 -6.61 -19.37
C LEU A 86 3.64 -7.04 -19.03
N LEU A 87 2.94 -6.30 -18.16
CA LEU A 87 1.62 -6.67 -17.66
C LEU A 87 0.49 -6.04 -18.48
N ALA A 88 -0.58 -6.81 -18.67
CA ALA A 88 -1.84 -6.32 -19.20
C ALA A 88 -2.59 -5.48 -18.16
N GLY A 89 -3.42 -4.55 -18.62
CA GLY A 89 -4.23 -3.70 -17.73
C GLY A 89 -5.18 -4.53 -16.86
N GLU A 90 -5.77 -5.58 -17.42
CA GLU A 90 -6.68 -6.50 -16.72
C GLU A 90 -5.99 -7.25 -15.58
N ASP A 91 -4.74 -7.69 -15.77
CA ASP A 91 -3.96 -8.36 -14.71
C ASP A 91 -3.64 -7.41 -13.55
N ILE A 92 -3.31 -6.15 -13.87
CA ILE A 92 -3.03 -5.10 -12.89
C ILE A 92 -4.32 -4.78 -12.10
N GLU A 93 -5.44 -4.64 -12.80
CA GLU A 93 -6.74 -4.37 -12.17
C GLU A 93 -7.17 -5.53 -11.26
N SER A 94 -7.08 -6.77 -11.75
CA SER A 94 -7.34 -7.98 -10.97
C SER A 94 -6.48 -8.07 -9.71
N LEU A 95 -5.19 -7.71 -9.82
CA LEU A 95 -4.28 -7.69 -8.67
C LEU A 95 -4.68 -6.63 -7.66
N ARG A 96 -4.99 -5.41 -8.13
CA ARG A 96 -5.45 -4.31 -7.27
C ARG A 96 -6.72 -4.69 -6.50
N SER A 97 -7.72 -5.22 -7.21
CA SER A 97 -9.00 -5.65 -6.62
C SER A 97 -8.80 -6.75 -5.58
N PHE A 98 -7.95 -7.73 -5.88
CA PHE A 98 -7.59 -8.77 -4.92
C PHE A 98 -6.95 -8.21 -3.64
N LEU A 99 -5.99 -7.29 -3.75
CA LEU A 99 -5.32 -6.72 -2.57
C LEU A 99 -6.29 -5.91 -1.70
N LEU A 100 -7.21 -5.16 -2.32
CA LEU A 100 -8.26 -4.43 -1.61
C LEU A 100 -9.23 -5.38 -0.91
N GLN A 101 -9.71 -6.40 -1.62
CA GLN A 101 -10.59 -7.43 -1.06
C GLN A 101 -9.92 -8.18 0.09
N TYR A 102 -8.64 -8.49 -0.03
CA TYR A 102 -7.87 -9.13 1.03
C TYR A 102 -7.87 -8.29 2.31
N ILE A 103 -7.65 -6.98 2.22
CA ILE A 103 -7.65 -6.11 3.40
C ILE A 103 -9.04 -6.04 4.07
N THR A 104 -10.10 -5.94 3.27
CA THR A 104 -11.47 -5.83 3.81
C THR A 104 -11.97 -7.14 4.41
N GLN A 105 -11.49 -8.29 3.91
CA GLN A 105 -11.82 -9.61 4.47
C GLN A 105 -10.99 -9.97 5.71
N HIS A 106 -9.76 -9.44 5.83
CA HIS A 106 -8.84 -9.74 6.92
C HIS A 106 -8.68 -8.58 7.90
N ILE A 107 -9.78 -8.18 8.56
CA ILE A 107 -9.78 -7.03 9.49
C ILE A 107 -8.83 -7.19 10.68
N SER A 108 -8.52 -8.42 11.11
CA SER A 108 -7.61 -8.72 12.22
C SER A 108 -6.13 -8.72 11.84
N LEU A 109 -5.80 -8.39 10.59
CA LEU A 109 -4.42 -8.35 10.11
C LEU A 109 -3.59 -7.34 10.89
N GLN A 110 -2.32 -7.67 11.15
CA GLN A 110 -1.38 -6.75 11.80
C GLN A 110 -1.25 -5.44 11.01
N SER A 111 -1.14 -4.33 11.73
CA SER A 111 -1.10 -2.98 11.14
C SER A 111 -0.03 -2.84 10.07
N TYR A 112 1.19 -3.31 10.33
CA TYR A 112 2.31 -3.21 9.40
C TYR A 112 2.11 -4.01 8.11
N VAL A 113 1.42 -5.15 8.17
CA VAL A 113 1.09 -5.94 6.97
C VAL A 113 0.01 -5.21 6.17
N ARG A 114 -1.05 -4.73 6.84
CA ARG A 114 -2.11 -3.94 6.21
C ARG A 114 -1.54 -2.72 5.50
N GLU A 115 -0.67 -1.97 6.18
CA GLU A 115 0.00 -0.79 5.63
C GLU A 115 0.84 -1.15 4.40
N GLN A 116 1.56 -2.28 4.42
CA GLN A 116 2.36 -2.70 3.26
C GLN A 116 1.50 -3.11 2.06
N VAL A 117 0.38 -3.80 2.27
CA VAL A 117 -0.57 -4.13 1.20
C VAL A 117 -1.18 -2.86 0.63
N LEU A 118 -1.59 -1.92 1.48
CA LEU A 118 -2.13 -0.63 1.07
C LEU A 118 -1.11 0.23 0.32
N GLN A 119 0.15 0.21 0.74
CA GLN A 119 1.23 0.88 0.02
C GLN A 119 1.43 0.26 -1.36
N THR A 120 1.27 -1.07 -1.49
CA THR A 120 1.33 -1.77 -2.78
C THR A 120 0.20 -1.31 -3.71
N VAL A 121 -1.03 -1.16 -3.17
CA VAL A 121 -2.16 -0.61 -3.91
C VAL A 121 -1.90 0.83 -4.34
N ALA A 122 -1.37 1.67 -3.45
CA ALA A 122 -1.03 3.06 -3.77
C ALA A 122 0.00 3.16 -4.91
N VAL A 123 1.03 2.29 -4.90
CA VAL A 123 2.01 2.20 -6.00
C VAL A 123 1.34 1.80 -7.32
N ILE A 124 0.44 0.82 -7.32
CA ILE A 124 -0.30 0.41 -8.53
C ILE A 124 -1.08 1.58 -9.12
N LEU A 125 -1.80 2.33 -8.27
CA LEU A 125 -2.63 3.46 -8.69
C LEU A 125 -1.81 4.63 -9.22
N LYS A 126 -0.76 5.02 -8.50
CA LYS A 126 0.16 6.06 -8.96
C LYS A 126 0.76 5.71 -10.29
N ARG A 127 1.08 4.43 -10.48
CA ARG A 127 1.66 3.98 -11.73
C ARG A 127 0.68 4.01 -12.90
N GLY A 128 -0.56 3.57 -12.68
CA GLY A 128 -1.62 3.63 -13.67
C GLY A 128 -2.13 5.03 -14.00
N THR A 129 -1.77 6.06 -13.22
CA THR A 129 -2.24 7.44 -13.42
C THR A 129 -1.88 8.00 -14.80
N ILE A 130 -0.75 7.59 -15.39
CA ILE A 130 -0.23 8.16 -16.65
C ILE A 130 -0.59 7.30 -17.88
N ASP A 131 -0.55 5.98 -17.77
CA ASP A 131 -0.79 5.07 -18.89
C ASP A 131 -2.19 4.45 -18.88
N THR A 132 -3.04 4.85 -17.94
CA THR A 132 -4.42 4.41 -17.75
C THR A 132 -4.57 2.89 -17.56
N LYS A 133 -3.47 2.17 -17.29
CA LYS A 133 -3.50 0.73 -17.04
C LYS A 133 -3.94 0.45 -15.61
N GLY A 134 -5.09 -0.20 -15.45
CA GLY A 134 -5.62 -0.60 -14.14
C GLY A 134 -5.90 0.57 -13.16
N ALA A 135 -5.87 1.81 -13.64
CA ALA A 135 -6.17 3.00 -12.84
C ALA A 135 -7.60 3.46 -13.11
N SER A 136 -8.51 3.08 -12.22
CA SER A 136 -9.68 3.88 -11.94
C SER A 136 -9.50 4.46 -10.54
N GLN A 137 -8.90 5.66 -10.47
CA GLN A 137 -8.88 6.43 -9.22
C GLN A 137 -10.32 6.67 -8.74
N ASP A 138 -11.28 6.78 -9.66
CA ASP A 138 -12.69 6.90 -9.33
C ASP A 138 -13.26 5.65 -8.67
N SER A 139 -12.89 4.45 -9.11
CA SER A 139 -13.30 3.20 -8.43
C SER A 139 -12.73 3.13 -7.02
N LEU A 140 -11.49 3.57 -6.81
CA LEU A 140 -10.89 3.62 -5.49
C LEU A 140 -11.62 4.58 -4.56
N PHE A 141 -11.89 5.81 -5.02
CA PHE A 141 -12.63 6.77 -4.21
C PHE A 141 -14.06 6.31 -3.95
N HIS A 142 -14.66 5.57 -4.88
CA HIS A 142 -15.94 4.88 -4.66
C HIS A 142 -15.83 3.84 -3.54
N ASP A 143 -14.81 2.98 -3.56
CA ASP A 143 -14.57 1.97 -2.51
C ASP A 143 -14.32 2.62 -1.15
N VAL A 144 -13.52 3.69 -1.10
CA VAL A 144 -13.26 4.48 0.12
C VAL A 144 -14.55 5.07 0.67
N SER A 145 -15.41 5.63 -0.20
CA SER A 145 -16.72 6.14 0.21
C SER A 145 -17.62 5.03 0.76
N GLN A 146 -17.67 3.86 0.11
CA GLN A 146 -18.46 2.72 0.59
C GLN A 146 -17.97 2.22 1.97
N LEU A 147 -16.65 2.07 2.15
CA LEU A 147 -16.07 1.60 3.41
C LEU A 147 -16.40 2.54 4.57
N VAL A 148 -16.44 3.85 4.32
CA VAL A 148 -16.79 4.82 5.35
C VAL A 148 -18.28 4.87 5.65
N SER A 149 -19.11 4.81 4.60
CA SER A 149 -20.57 4.77 4.75
C SER A 149 -21.08 3.46 5.36
N SER A 150 -20.23 2.44 5.51
CA SER A 150 -20.59 1.15 6.13
C SER A 150 -21.00 1.27 7.61
N GLY A 151 -20.67 2.38 8.29
CA GLY A 151 -20.90 2.55 9.72
C GLY A 151 -20.01 1.67 10.62
N ASN A 152 -19.12 0.87 10.02
CA ASN A 152 -18.18 0.02 10.74
C ASN A 152 -16.86 0.78 10.97
N VAL A 153 -16.50 0.98 12.23
CA VAL A 153 -15.28 1.71 12.61
C VAL A 153 -14.02 1.07 12.04
N THR A 154 -13.94 -0.26 11.98
CA THR A 154 -12.79 -0.95 11.38
C THR A 154 -12.67 -0.66 9.89
N MET A 155 -13.80 -0.62 9.16
CA MET A 155 -13.80 -0.26 7.74
C MET A 155 -13.44 1.22 7.52
N GLN A 156 -13.87 2.11 8.41
CA GLN A 156 -13.45 3.52 8.40
C GLN A 156 -11.95 3.67 8.65
N LEU A 157 -11.36 2.89 9.56
CA LEU A 157 -9.92 2.86 9.79
C LEU A 157 -9.16 2.34 8.58
N VAL A 158 -9.66 1.29 7.91
CA VAL A 158 -9.09 0.80 6.64
C VAL A 158 -9.13 1.89 5.57
N ALA A 159 -10.25 2.58 5.41
CA ALA A 159 -10.39 3.68 4.46
C ALA A 159 -9.41 4.84 4.78
N CYS A 160 -9.23 5.18 6.06
CA CYS A 160 -8.22 6.15 6.48
C CYS A 160 -6.81 5.68 6.10
N SER A 161 -6.45 4.42 6.38
CA SER A 161 -5.15 3.87 5.99
C SER A 161 -4.93 3.88 4.47
N MET A 162 -5.98 3.64 3.67
CA MET A 162 -5.92 3.76 2.20
C MET A 162 -5.56 5.19 1.78
N LEU A 163 -6.27 6.18 2.32
CA LEU A 163 -6.02 7.59 2.02
C LEU A 163 -4.63 8.04 2.46
N THR A 164 -4.17 7.62 3.64
CA THR A 164 -2.81 7.89 4.11
C THR A 164 -1.77 7.28 3.17
N ALA A 165 -1.96 6.04 2.71
CA ALA A 165 -1.05 5.40 1.76
C ALA A 165 -0.97 6.15 0.42
N LEU A 166 -2.10 6.65 -0.09
CA LEU A 166 -2.12 7.51 -1.28
C LEU A 166 -1.36 8.82 -1.05
N LEU A 167 -1.65 9.52 0.04
CA LEU A 167 -0.98 10.78 0.36
C LEU A 167 0.54 10.57 0.43
N ASN A 168 1.01 9.54 1.15
CA ASN A 168 2.43 9.21 1.26
C ASN A 168 3.07 8.88 -0.10
N GLU A 169 2.37 8.10 -0.92
CA GLU A 169 2.89 7.67 -2.22
C GLU A 169 2.99 8.85 -3.19
N TYR A 170 2.01 9.76 -3.23
CA TYR A 170 2.03 10.92 -4.11
C TYR A 170 2.83 12.11 -3.57
N SER A 171 3.03 12.22 -2.24
CA SER A 171 3.82 13.30 -1.63
C SER A 171 5.32 13.11 -1.80
N SER A 172 5.76 11.85 -1.95
CA SER A 172 7.17 11.47 -2.05
C SER A 172 7.88 12.13 -3.25
N SER A 173 8.52 13.28 -3.01
CA SER A 173 9.50 13.91 -3.88
C SER A 173 10.84 13.18 -3.77
N SER A 174 11.08 12.20 -4.64
CA SER A 174 12.38 11.68 -5.13
C SER A 174 13.61 11.52 -4.20
N ARG A 175 13.52 11.67 -2.88
CA ARG A 175 14.67 11.49 -1.95
C ARG A 175 14.96 10.02 -1.64
N MET A 176 14.02 9.13 -1.97
CA MET A 176 14.22 7.69 -2.07
C MET A 176 13.70 7.29 -3.45
N SER A 177 14.54 7.42 -4.47
CA SER A 177 14.24 6.90 -5.80
C SER A 177 13.91 5.42 -5.67
N SER A 178 12.61 5.09 -5.70
CA SER A 178 12.17 3.74 -6.02
C SER A 178 12.78 3.44 -7.38
N VAL A 179 13.78 2.56 -7.40
CA VAL A 179 14.50 2.12 -8.60
C VAL A 179 13.46 1.81 -9.69
N GLY A 180 13.35 2.67 -10.71
CA GLY A 180 12.44 2.45 -11.83
C GLY A 180 11.64 3.63 -12.38
N PHE A 181 11.64 4.82 -11.76
CA PHE A 181 10.93 5.99 -12.29
C PHE A 181 11.83 7.22 -12.46
N THR A 182 11.53 8.03 -13.48
CA THR A 182 12.17 9.33 -13.66
C THR A 182 11.51 10.38 -12.76
N TRP A 183 12.23 11.44 -12.45
CA TRP A 183 11.71 12.55 -11.65
C TRP A 183 10.48 13.19 -12.29
N GLU A 184 10.45 13.31 -13.62
CA GLU A 184 9.34 13.87 -14.39
C GLU A 184 8.06 13.05 -14.22
N PHE A 185 8.18 11.72 -14.17
CA PHE A 185 7.05 10.83 -13.91
C PHE A 185 6.43 11.13 -12.55
N HIS A 186 7.25 11.19 -11.50
CA HIS A 186 6.78 11.49 -10.15
C HIS A 186 6.12 12.87 -10.07
N SER A 187 6.74 13.89 -10.66
CA SER A 187 6.20 15.25 -10.72
C SER A 187 4.86 15.32 -11.45
N LYS A 188 4.70 14.59 -12.56
CA LYS A 188 3.44 14.54 -13.31
C LYS A 188 2.33 13.82 -12.54
N CYS A 189 2.64 12.69 -11.89
CA CYS A 189 1.67 12.00 -11.03
C CYS A 189 1.24 12.88 -9.85
N LYS A 190 2.19 13.54 -9.18
CA LYS A 190 1.93 14.44 -8.06
C LYS A 190 1.01 15.60 -8.48
N ARG A 191 1.31 16.29 -9.58
CA ARG A 191 0.45 17.36 -10.12
C ARG A 191 -0.95 16.85 -10.47
N THR A 192 -1.05 15.67 -11.10
CA THR A 192 -2.35 15.06 -11.43
C THR A 192 -3.18 14.83 -10.16
N PHE A 193 -2.55 14.33 -9.10
CA PHE A 193 -3.22 14.10 -7.81
C PHE A 193 -3.61 15.40 -7.12
N GLU A 194 -2.76 16.42 -7.15
CA GLU A 194 -3.06 17.78 -6.64
C GLU A 194 -4.32 18.36 -7.29
N GLU A 195 -4.45 18.22 -8.61
CA GLU A 195 -5.55 18.80 -9.39
C GLU A 195 -6.86 18.02 -9.26
N LYS A 196 -6.79 16.68 -9.17
CA LYS A 196 -7.98 15.82 -9.24
C LYS A 196 -8.45 15.28 -7.88
N ASP A 197 -7.51 14.90 -7.02
CA ASP A 197 -7.80 13.97 -5.92
C ASP A 197 -7.50 14.55 -4.55
N LEU A 198 -6.50 15.43 -4.39
CA LEU A 198 -6.12 15.99 -3.11
C LEU A 198 -7.30 16.72 -2.42
N LYS A 199 -8.08 17.48 -3.20
CA LYS A 199 -9.33 18.10 -2.72
C LYS A 199 -10.37 17.06 -2.30
N ARG A 200 -10.48 15.94 -3.01
CA ARG A 200 -11.42 14.85 -2.67
C ARG A 200 -11.05 14.22 -1.34
N VAL A 201 -9.75 13.96 -1.11
CA VAL A 201 -9.24 13.45 0.18
C VAL A 201 -9.59 14.41 1.32
N PHE A 202 -9.39 15.71 1.12
CA PHE A 202 -9.69 16.73 2.13
C PHE A 202 -11.19 16.82 2.45
N LEU A 203 -12.04 16.94 1.42
CA LEU A 203 -13.49 17.02 1.61
C LEU A 203 -14.04 15.77 2.27
N PHE A 204 -13.49 14.61 1.93
CA PHE A 204 -13.83 13.36 2.59
C PHE A 204 -13.50 13.39 4.09
N ALA A 205 -12.28 13.82 4.46
CA ALA A 205 -11.89 13.87 5.86
C ALA A 205 -12.81 14.80 6.67
N LEU A 206 -13.15 15.97 6.10
CA LEU A 206 -14.10 16.92 6.69
C LEU A 206 -15.50 16.33 6.85
N GLN A 207 -16.01 15.63 5.83
CA GLN A 207 -17.35 15.04 5.88
C GLN A 207 -17.48 14.03 7.02
N VAL A 208 -16.48 13.15 7.20
CA VAL A 208 -16.53 12.16 8.28
C VAL A 208 -16.38 12.82 9.65
N MET A 209 -15.49 13.81 9.78
CA MET A 209 -15.37 14.58 11.02
C MET A 209 -16.66 15.30 11.40
N TYR A 210 -17.38 15.86 10.42
CA TYR A 210 -18.68 16.49 10.64
C TYR A 210 -19.74 15.50 11.13
N GLU A 211 -19.74 14.25 10.64
CA GLU A 211 -20.64 13.21 11.17
C GLU A 211 -20.25 12.75 12.58
N ILE A 212 -18.95 12.73 12.90
CA ILE A 212 -18.45 12.43 14.25
C ILE A 212 -18.84 13.54 15.24
N GLU A 213 -18.80 14.80 14.82
CA GLU A 213 -19.17 15.96 15.65
C GLU A 213 -20.62 15.89 16.15
N LYS A 214 -21.52 15.31 15.35
CA LYS A 214 -22.94 15.13 15.72
C LYS A 214 -23.15 14.05 16.80
N GLN A 215 -22.16 13.22 17.10
CA GLN A 215 -22.28 12.16 18.09
C GLN A 215 -22.26 12.74 19.52
N PRO A 216 -23.02 12.16 20.46
CA PRO A 216 -23.05 12.63 21.83
C PRO A 216 -21.67 12.45 22.51
N SER A 217 -21.29 13.41 23.35
CA SER A 217 -20.08 13.32 24.16
C SER A 217 -20.32 12.47 25.42
N PRO A 218 -19.32 11.70 25.91
CA PRO A 218 -17.98 11.51 25.33
C PRO A 218 -17.95 10.53 24.15
N LEU A 219 -17.06 10.77 23.19
CA LEU A 219 -16.87 9.88 22.04
C LEU A 219 -16.33 8.51 22.48
N PRO A 220 -16.79 7.40 21.87
CA PRO A 220 -16.18 6.09 22.05
C PRO A 220 -14.69 6.10 21.66
N ARG A 221 -13.89 5.22 22.29
CA ARG A 221 -12.45 5.08 22.00
C ARG A 221 -12.17 4.81 20.52
N GLU A 222 -13.00 3.98 19.90
CA GLU A 222 -12.90 3.59 18.50
C GLU A 222 -13.16 4.78 17.56
N THR A 223 -14.21 5.56 17.83
CA THR A 223 -14.51 6.80 17.10
C THR A 223 -13.41 7.84 17.28
N THR A 224 -12.85 7.96 18.50
CA THR A 224 -11.69 8.81 18.77
C THR A 224 -10.46 8.37 17.94
N ALA A 225 -10.26 7.07 17.75
CA ALA A 225 -9.17 6.56 16.91
C ALA A 225 -9.36 6.94 15.43
N VAL A 226 -10.60 6.88 14.92
CA VAL A 226 -10.94 7.35 13.56
C VAL A 226 -10.69 8.85 13.45
N LEU A 227 -11.17 9.65 14.42
CA LEU A 227 -10.97 11.10 14.44
C LEU A 227 -9.48 11.47 14.39
N ASN A 228 -8.63 10.82 15.19
CA ASN A 228 -7.19 11.05 15.16
C ASN A 228 -6.56 10.75 13.79
N ARG A 229 -7.04 9.70 13.10
CA ARG A 229 -6.57 9.40 11.74
C ARG A 229 -7.03 10.44 10.72
N LEU A 230 -8.27 10.91 10.83
CA LEU A 230 -8.81 11.97 9.97
C LEU A 230 -8.05 13.28 10.17
N LEU A 231 -7.76 13.67 11.40
CA LEU A 231 -6.96 14.85 11.72
C LEU A 231 -5.56 14.76 11.12
N SER A 232 -4.91 13.60 11.21
CA SER A 232 -3.59 13.38 10.59
C SER A 232 -3.65 13.44 9.07
N ILE A 233 -4.71 12.91 8.44
CA ILE A 233 -4.94 13.04 6.99
C ILE A 233 -5.13 14.51 6.61
N THR A 234 -5.95 15.25 7.36
CA THR A 234 -6.20 16.67 7.16
C THR A 234 -4.90 17.49 7.29
N GLU A 235 -4.12 17.25 8.32
CA GLU A 235 -2.80 17.88 8.51
C GLU A 235 -1.89 17.60 7.31
N HIS A 236 -1.78 16.35 6.85
CA HIS A 236 -0.95 16.00 5.71
C HIS A 236 -1.40 16.72 4.42
N VAL A 237 -2.72 16.84 4.19
CA VAL A 237 -3.24 17.60 3.04
C VAL A 237 -2.95 19.10 3.16
N LEU A 238 -3.11 19.69 4.34
CA LEU A 238 -2.88 21.12 4.58
C LEU A 238 -1.39 21.49 4.50
N CYS A 239 -0.51 20.57 4.90
CA CYS A 239 0.95 20.70 4.80
C CYS A 239 1.50 20.17 3.46
N TRP A 240 0.64 19.93 2.46
CA TRP A 240 1.07 19.40 1.16
C TRP A 240 1.99 20.39 0.43
N GLU A 241 3.18 19.92 0.05
CA GLU A 241 4.13 20.71 -0.74
C GLU A 241 3.69 20.76 -2.21
N PHE A 242 2.96 21.79 -2.63
CA PHE A 242 2.44 21.89 -4.00
C PHE A 242 3.54 22.00 -5.08
N THR A 243 3.30 21.34 -6.21
CA THR A 243 4.19 21.46 -7.37
C THR A 243 4.12 22.89 -7.95
N PRO A 244 5.24 23.59 -8.15
CA PRO A 244 5.24 24.94 -8.72
C PRO A 244 4.56 24.96 -10.10
N LYS A 245 3.71 25.96 -10.33
CA LYS A 245 3.24 26.30 -11.66
C LYS A 245 4.38 27.02 -12.38
N ILE A 246 5.12 26.31 -13.23
CA ILE A 246 6.14 26.95 -14.07
C ILE A 246 5.38 27.74 -15.14
N SER A 247 5.10 29.01 -14.87
CA SER A 247 4.59 29.96 -15.86
C SER A 247 5.74 30.32 -16.81
N ILE A 248 5.99 29.47 -17.82
CA ILE A 248 7.01 29.69 -18.88
C ILE A 248 6.73 30.96 -19.71
N LEU A 249 5.59 31.64 -19.52
CA LEU A 249 5.21 32.80 -20.30
C LEU A 249 5.89 34.14 -19.92
N TYR A 250 6.68 34.21 -18.84
CA TYR A 250 7.36 35.46 -18.46
C TYR A 250 8.83 35.58 -18.93
N LEU A 251 9.43 34.54 -19.50
CA LEU A 251 10.81 34.61 -20.02
C LEU A 251 10.90 34.78 -21.55
N LEU A 252 9.80 34.65 -22.28
CA LEU A 252 9.75 34.88 -23.74
C LEU A 252 9.14 36.23 -24.13
N THR A 253 8.79 37.09 -23.17
CA THR A 253 8.36 38.48 -23.41
C THR A 253 9.49 39.50 -23.21
N TYR A 254 10.72 39.05 -22.92
CA TYR A 254 11.93 39.87 -22.80
C TYR A 254 13.09 39.39 -23.69
N CYS A 255 12.78 38.89 -24.89
CA CYS A 255 13.74 38.75 -25.99
C CYS A 255 13.16 39.37 -27.25
#